data_AF-A0A2E5C1L0-F1
#
_entry.id   AF-A0A2E5C1L0-F1
#
_cell.length_a   1.000
_cell.length_b   1.000
_cell.length_c   1.000
_cell.angle_alpha   90.00
_cell.angle_beta   90.00
_cell.angle_gamma   90.00
#
_symmetry.space_group_name_H-M   'P 1'
#
loop_
_entity.id
_entity.type
_entity.pdbx_description
1 polymer ?
#
loop_
_entity_poly.entity_id
_entity_poly.type
_entity_poly.pdbx_seq_one_letter_code
_entity_poly.pdbx_strand_id
1 'polypeptide(L)' 'MITDFLHIYEDVEKAFVSNQEWWIISGSVKVQIFLTSLDQNAELIVASNLFHYPNSIPEINEYVLKLNGT' A
#
# COMPACT_ATOMS: atom_id res chain seq x y z
N MET A 1 -15.43 8.23 -0.61
CA MET A 1 -14.46 8.50 -1.70
C MET A 1 -13.56 7.29 -1.98
N ILE A 2 -12.72 6.81 -1.04
CA ILE A 2 -11.93 5.56 -1.23
C ILE A 2 -12.81 4.32 -1.10
N THR A 3 -13.66 4.26 -0.06
CA THR A 3 -14.61 3.15 0.12
C THR A 3 -15.47 2.93 -1.12
N ASP A 4 -16.04 4.01 -1.67
CA ASP A 4 -16.87 3.97 -2.89
C ASP A 4 -16.06 3.53 -4.11
N PHE A 5 -14.84 4.05 -4.28
CA PHE A 5 -13.93 3.62 -5.34
C PHE A 5 -13.65 2.11 -5.27
N LEU A 6 -13.37 1.59 -4.07
CA LEU A 6 -13.12 0.17 -3.87
C LEU A 6 -14.37 -0.69 -4.06
N HIS A 7 -15.57 -0.17 -3.79
CA HIS A 7 -16.81 -0.89 -4.08
C HIS A 7 -17.03 -1.13 -5.57
N ILE A 8 -16.69 -0.17 -6.43
CA ILE A 8 -16.78 -0.30 -7.90
C ILE A 8 -15.86 -1.42 -8.43
N TYR A 9 -14.77 -1.73 -7.72
CA TYR A 9 -13.84 -2.78 -8.07
C TYR A 9 -14.36 -4.16 -7.59
N GLU A 10 -15.37 -4.72 -8.25
CA GLU A 10 -16.13 -5.88 -7.74
C GLU A 10 -15.33 -7.20 -7.63
N ASP A 11 -14.41 -7.46 -8.56
CA ASP A 11 -13.71 -8.75 -8.69
C ASP A 11 -12.35 -8.84 -7.96
N VAL A 12 -12.16 -8.09 -6.86
CA VAL A 12 -10.93 -8.16 -6.07
C VAL A 12 -11.21 -8.40 -4.59
N GLU A 13 -10.41 -9.26 -3.97
CA GLU A 13 -10.42 -9.43 -2.52
C GLU A 13 -10.02 -8.12 -1.85
N LYS A 14 -10.82 -7.65 -0.92
CA LYS A 14 -10.63 -6.35 -0.27
C LYS A 14 -11.27 -6.35 1.11
N ALA A 15 -10.79 -5.49 2.00
CA ALA A 15 -11.52 -5.16 3.21
C ALA A 15 -11.36 -3.71 3.64
N PHE A 16 -12.31 -3.30 4.48
CA PHE A 16 -12.46 -1.98 5.04
C PHE A 16 -12.16 -2.13 6.54
N VAL A 17 -10.93 -1.83 6.94
CA VAL A 17 -10.43 -2.09 8.31
C VAL A 17 -10.95 -1.01 9.26
N SER A 18 -10.97 0.24 8.80
CA SER A 18 -11.52 1.37 9.54
C SER A 18 -11.97 2.49 8.60
N ASN A 19 -12.41 3.61 9.16
CA ASN A 19 -12.74 4.82 8.38
C ASN A 19 -11.52 5.46 7.69
N GLN A 20 -10.31 5.01 8.03
CA GLN A 20 -9.04 5.53 7.51
C GLN A 20 -8.17 4.44 6.90
N GLU A 21 -8.62 3.18 6.85
CA GLU A 21 -7.75 2.07 6.47
C GLU A 21 -8.51 1.02 5.66
N TRP A 22 -7.88 0.62 4.55
CA TRP A 22 -8.38 -0.33 3.57
C TRP A 22 -7.26 -1.21 3.07
N TRP A 23 -7.61 -2.36 2.52
CA TRP A 23 -6.68 -3.12 1.69
C TRP A 23 -7.39 -3.80 0.53
N ILE A 24 -6.63 -4.06 -0.53
CA ILE A 24 -7.06 -4.86 -1.69
C ILE A 24 -5.97 -5.88 -2.02
N ILE A 25 -6.34 -6.98 -2.66
CA ILE A 25 -5.42 -7.87 -3.34
C ILE A 25 -5.51 -7.57 -4.84
N SER A 26 -4.38 -7.16 -5.42
CA SER A 26 -4.23 -6.96 -6.85
C SER A 26 -3.19 -7.94 -7.38
N GLY A 27 -3.64 -8.97 -8.10
CA GLY A 27 -2.79 -10.08 -8.50
C GLY A 27 -2.29 -10.85 -7.27
N SER A 28 -0.96 -10.94 -7.09
CA SER A 28 -0.32 -11.62 -5.96
C SER A 28 0.06 -10.67 -4.81
N VAL A 29 -0.37 -9.41 -4.86
CA VAL A 29 0.13 -8.34 -4.00
C VAL A 29 -1.00 -7.75 -3.17
N LYS A 30 -0.84 -7.74 -1.85
CA LYS A 30 -1.73 -7.02 -0.94
C LYS A 30 -1.31 -5.55 -0.88
N VAL A 31 -2.19 -4.66 -1.33
CA VAL A 31 -2.01 -3.21 -1.26
C VAL A 31 -2.77 -2.68 -0.05
N GLN A 32 -2.05 -2.01 0.85
CA GLN A 32 -2.61 -1.29 1.98
C GLN A 32 -2.82 0.17 1.60
N ILE A 33 -3.98 0.71 1.95
CA ILE A 33 -4.35 2.10 1.69
C ILE A 33 -4.77 2.69 3.03
N PHE A 34 -4.21 3.81 3.44
CA PHE A 34 -4.63 4.47 4.66
C PHE A 34 -4.42 5.98 4.65
N LEU A 35 -5.22 6.68 5.45
CA LEU A 35 -5.05 8.10 5.73
C LEU A 35 -4.21 8.27 7.00
N THR A 36 -3.28 9.23 7.00
CA THR A 36 -2.46 9.55 8.19
C THR A 36 -3.26 10.23 9.30
N SER A 37 -4.33 10.96 8.94
CA SER A 37 -5.27 11.61 9.85
C SER A 37 -6.65 11.81 9.20
N LEU A 38 -7.60 12.38 9.94
CA LEU A 38 -8.93 12.82 9.43
C LEU A 38 -9.04 14.33 9.24
N ASP A 39 -7.95 15.07 9.42
CA ASP A 39 -7.93 16.53 9.30
C ASP A 39 -7.53 16.98 7.87
N GLN A 40 -7.41 18.29 7.66
CA GLN A 40 -7.11 18.86 6.35
C GLN A 40 -5.70 18.55 5.84
N ASN A 41 -4.80 18.10 6.72
CA ASN A 41 -3.43 17.73 6.37
C ASN A 41 -3.25 16.21 6.23
N ALA A 42 -4.35 15.47 6.12
CA ALA A 42 -4.31 14.03 5.91
C ALA A 42 -3.58 13.69 4.60
N GLU A 43 -2.60 12.80 4.71
CA GLU A 43 -1.92 12.19 3.57
C GLU A 43 -2.54 10.83 3.28
N LEU A 44 -2.75 10.54 1.99
CA LEU A 44 -3.15 9.22 1.53
C LEU A 44 -1.90 8.39 1.25
N ILE A 45 -1.68 7.35 2.03
CA ILE A 45 -0.57 6.41 1.84
C ILE A 45 -1.11 5.17 1.13
N VAL A 46 -0.41 4.78 0.07
CA VAL A 46 -0.62 3.53 -0.67
C VAL A 46 0.68 2.76 -0.63
N ALA A 47 0.68 1.60 0.02
CA ALA A 47 1.89 0.82 0.24
C ALA A 47 1.63 -0.67 0.05
N SER A 48 2.68 -1.43 -0.24
CA SER A 48 2.62 -2.88 -0.27
C SER A 48 3.94 -3.50 0.14
N ASN A 49 3.85 -4.64 0.83
CA ASN A 49 5.00 -5.46 1.16
C ASN A 49 5.32 -6.37 -0.02
N LEU A 50 6.37 -6.03 -0.78
CA LEU A 50 6.76 -6.78 -1.98
C LEU A 50 7.65 -7.98 -1.68
N PHE A 51 8.52 -7.87 -0.68
CA PHE A 51 9.42 -8.94 -0.27
C PHE A 51 9.71 -8.84 1.22
N HIS A 52 10.01 -9.99 1.82
CA HIS A 52 10.49 -10.04 3.19
C HIS A 52 11.98 -9.68 3.22
N TYR A 53 12.36 -8.75 4.09
CA TYR A 53 13.72 -8.24 4.21
C TYR A 53 14.26 -8.46 5.62
N PRO A 54 14.63 -9.71 5.99
CA PRO A 54 14.96 -10.05 7.37
C PRO A 54 16.32 -9.50 7.82
N ASN A 55 17.26 -9.35 6.90
CA ASN A 55 18.60 -8.81 7.15
C ASN A 55 18.96 -7.85 6.02
N SER A 56 19.78 -6.84 6.34
CA SER A 56 20.31 -5.93 5.34
C SER A 56 21.25 -6.69 4.40
N ILE A 57 20.90 -6.74 3.12
CA ILE A 57 21.69 -7.30 2.02
C ILE A 57 22.11 -6.12 1.14
N PRO A 58 23.38 -5.70 1.17
CA PRO A 58 23.86 -4.50 0.47
C PRO A 58 23.47 -4.44 -1.01
N GLU A 59 23.49 -5.57 -1.70
CA GLU A 59 23.15 -5.68 -3.13
C GLU A 59 21.66 -5.39 -3.37
N ILE A 60 20.78 -5.82 -2.46
CA ILE A 60 19.34 -5.53 -2.53
C ILE A 60 19.10 -4.05 -2.24
N ASN A 61 19.78 -3.47 -1.24
CA ASN A 61 19.69 -2.03 -0.96
C ASN A 61 20.12 -1.21 -2.17
N GLU A 62 21.27 -1.51 -2.76
CA GLU A 62 21.77 -0.81 -3.94
C GLU A 62 20.81 -0.95 -5.12
N TYR A 63 20.24 -2.13 -5.32
CA TYR A 63 19.24 -2.36 -6.36
C TYR A 63 17.96 -1.55 -6.13
N VAL A 64 17.42 -1.54 -4.90
CA VAL A 64 16.22 -0.77 -4.53
C VAL A 64 16.46 0.74 -4.68
N LEU A 65 17.63 1.24 -4.29
CA LEU A 65 18.00 2.65 -4.47
C LEU A 65 18.04 3.02 -5.96
N LYS A 66 18.70 2.20 -6.79
CA LYS A 66 18.74 2.41 -8.24
C LYS A 66 17.34 2.48 -8.88
N LEU A 67 16.39 1.64 -8.42
CA LEU A 67 15.01 1.70 -8.88
C LEU A 67 14.30 3.00 -8.50
N ASN A 68 14.67 3.62 -7.37
CA ASN A 68 14.17 4.92 -6.93
C ASN A 68 14.89 6.11 -7.59
N GLY A 69 15.85 5.86 -8.49
CA GLY A 69 16.65 6.89 -9.15
C GLY A 69 17.69 7.55 -8.25
N THR A 70 18.11 6.87 -7.17
CA THR A 70 19.15 7.28 -6.23
C THR A 70 20.33 6.31 -6.20
#